data_AF-A0A1D1YCK5-F1
#
_entry.id   AF-A0A1D1YCK5-F1
#
_cell.length_a   1.000
_cell.length_b   1.000
_cell.length_c   1.000
_cell.angle_alpha   90.00
_cell.angle_beta   90.00
_cell.angle_gamma   90.00
#
_symmetry.space_group_name_H-M   'P 1'
#
loop_
_entity.id
_entity.type
_entity.pdbx_description
1 polymer ?
#
loop_
_entity_poly.entity_id
_entity_poly.type
_entity_poly.pdbx_seq_one_letter_code
_entity_poly.pdbx_strand_id
1 'polypeptide(L)'
;MKRLLPMQVQMGELESCEIKLRDNPQRRKEKVFIGCGAGFGGDRPLAALKLLYRVEKLDYLVLECLAERTLADRYQIMMSGGAGFDPRVTEWMTLLLPVSVEKGVCIITNMGAMDPFGAQKAILDVANSLALDIIVSVVKEIPLSKSGTSGPDEESSIKKGGVSTYLGAAPIVQCLEKYEPHVIVTSRVADAALFLGPMVYELGWNWNDFEQLAQGCLAGHLLECGCQLTGGYFMHPGDEYRNLSFERLLDLSLPYAEIRFDGGICLAKADGSGGALDSSTCTEQLLYEVGDPSAYITPDVVINIRDVFFSPLSNDKILCIGAKPSDIPVPEKLLQLFPKGCGWKGWGEISYGGYGCVKRAEAAIFL
;
A
#
# COMPACT_ATOMS: atom_id res chain seq x y z
N MET A 1 -44.07 0.65 5.77
CA MET A 1 -43.01 1.69 5.64
C MET A 1 -42.18 1.70 6.92
N LYS A 2 -41.11 0.91 7.00
CA LYS A 2 -40.12 1.04 8.07
C LYS A 2 -39.20 2.20 7.67
N ARG A 3 -39.21 3.29 8.44
CA ARG A 3 -38.26 4.39 8.29
C ARG A 3 -36.86 3.83 8.56
N LEU A 4 -35.99 3.88 7.56
CA LEU A 4 -34.55 3.76 7.74
C LEU A 4 -34.12 4.90 8.67
N LEU A 5 -33.70 4.57 9.88
CA LEU A 5 -33.00 5.52 10.74
C LEU A 5 -31.64 5.82 10.08
N PRO A 6 -31.17 7.07 10.08
CA PRO A 6 -29.84 7.39 9.60
C PRO A 6 -28.82 6.59 10.41
N MET A 7 -27.96 5.83 9.71
CA MET A 7 -26.85 5.11 10.31
C MET A 7 -25.96 6.14 11.00
N GLN A 8 -26.02 6.23 12.33
CA GLN A 8 -25.07 7.03 13.10
C GLN A 8 -23.71 6.36 12.89
N VAL A 9 -22.80 7.05 12.21
CA VAL A 9 -21.37 6.69 12.19
C VAL A 9 -20.92 6.81 13.65
N GLN A 10 -20.76 5.67 14.32
CA GLN A 10 -20.14 5.63 15.64
C GLN A 10 -18.70 6.07 15.42
N MET A 11 -18.33 7.27 15.89
CA MET A 11 -16.92 7.65 15.99
C MET A 11 -16.22 6.58 16.82
N GLY A 12 -15.30 5.85 16.20
CA GLY A 12 -14.46 4.86 16.88
C GLY A 12 -13.64 5.50 18.00
N GLU A 13 -13.08 4.66 18.87
CA GLU A 13 -12.17 5.10 19.92
C GLU A 13 -10.98 5.85 19.31
N LEU A 14 -10.69 7.05 19.83
CA LEU A 14 -9.50 7.80 19.45
C LEU A 14 -8.28 7.15 20.08
N GLU A 15 -7.37 6.67 19.24
CA GLU A 15 -6.14 6.03 19.68
C GLU A 15 -4.92 6.88 19.31
N SER A 16 -3.91 6.84 20.17
CA SER A 16 -2.61 7.45 19.86
C SER A 16 -1.94 6.68 18.73
N CYS A 17 -1.33 7.39 17.78
CA CYS A 17 -0.48 6.79 16.75
C CYS A 17 0.91 6.39 17.27
N GLU A 18 1.20 6.61 18.55
CA GLU A 18 2.42 6.13 19.19
C GLU A 18 2.50 4.60 19.15
N ILE A 19 3.63 4.11 18.67
CA ILE A 19 3.95 2.68 18.68
C ILE A 19 4.13 2.24 20.14
N LYS A 20 3.21 1.40 20.61
CA LYS A 20 3.24 0.79 21.94
C LYS A 20 3.34 -0.71 21.80
N LEU A 21 4.11 -1.36 22.67
CA LEU A 21 4.16 -2.83 22.72
C LEU A 21 2.75 -3.40 22.83
N ARG A 22 2.49 -4.40 22.01
CA ARG A 22 1.21 -5.11 21.98
C ARG A 22 1.08 -5.95 23.24
N ASP A 23 -0.08 -5.89 23.88
CA ASP A 23 -0.42 -6.75 25.00
C ASP A 23 -0.75 -8.16 24.48
N ASN A 24 0.07 -9.15 24.86
CA ASN A 24 -0.11 -10.56 24.50
C ASN A 24 -0.26 -10.83 22.99
N PRO A 25 0.72 -10.45 22.15
CA PRO A 25 0.63 -10.63 20.70
C PRO A 25 0.47 -12.12 20.36
N GLN A 26 -0.57 -12.43 19.57
CA GLN A 26 -0.90 -13.79 19.19
C GLN A 26 -0.43 -14.05 17.76
N ARG A 27 0.31 -15.15 17.58
CA ARG A 27 0.58 -15.70 16.26
C ARG A 27 -0.66 -16.43 15.76
N ARG A 28 -1.29 -15.90 14.71
CA ARG A 28 -2.53 -16.42 14.11
C ARG A 28 -2.25 -17.35 12.94
N LYS A 29 -1.17 -17.09 12.20
CA LYS A 29 -0.73 -17.91 11.07
C LYS A 29 0.76 -18.24 11.16
N GLU A 30 1.13 -19.37 10.56
CA GLU A 30 2.54 -19.68 10.35
C GLU A 30 3.17 -18.79 9.28
N LYS A 31 2.36 -18.45 8.27
CA LYS A 31 2.69 -17.63 7.11
C LYS A 31 1.49 -16.81 6.66
N VAL A 32 1.73 -15.60 6.15
CA VAL A 32 0.72 -14.72 5.57
C VAL A 32 1.02 -14.46 4.09
N PHE A 33 -0.03 -14.40 3.26
CA PHE A 33 0.05 -14.15 1.83
C PHE A 33 -0.55 -12.78 1.51
N ILE A 34 0.27 -11.85 1.00
CA ILE A 34 -0.14 -10.47 0.75
C ILE A 34 0.12 -10.14 -0.71
N GLY A 35 -0.92 -9.74 -1.43
CA GLY A 35 -0.85 -9.30 -2.82
C GLY A 35 -0.79 -7.78 -2.94
N CYS A 36 -0.04 -7.28 -3.91
CA CYS A 36 -0.20 -5.92 -4.40
C CYS A 36 -1.33 -5.91 -5.43
N GLY A 37 -2.39 -5.15 -5.19
CA GLY A 37 -3.48 -4.94 -6.14
C GLY A 37 -3.39 -3.61 -6.89
N ALA A 38 -2.62 -2.66 -6.39
CA ALA A 38 -2.28 -1.41 -7.08
C ALA A 38 -0.97 -0.85 -6.52
N GLY A 39 -0.15 -0.27 -7.41
CA GLY A 39 1.06 0.47 -7.04
C GLY A 39 1.00 1.97 -7.32
N PHE A 40 -0.12 2.46 -7.88
CA PHE A 40 -0.44 3.89 -7.98
C PHE A 40 -1.91 4.11 -8.36
N GLY A 41 -2.45 5.32 -8.11
CA GLY A 41 -3.87 5.64 -8.32
C GLY A 41 -4.38 5.58 -9.77
N GLY A 42 -3.50 5.38 -10.75
CA GLY A 42 -3.85 5.21 -12.17
C GLY A 42 -3.90 3.75 -12.63
N ASP A 43 -3.66 2.78 -11.74
CA ASP A 43 -3.65 1.36 -12.09
C ASP A 43 -5.03 0.84 -12.56
N ARG A 44 -4.98 -0.33 -13.21
CA ARG A 44 -6.15 -1.02 -13.78
C ARG A 44 -6.74 -2.00 -12.75
N PRO A 45 -8.01 -1.85 -12.33
CA PRO A 45 -8.65 -2.79 -11.38
C PRO A 45 -8.65 -4.25 -11.85
N LEU A 46 -8.69 -4.46 -13.18
CA LEU A 46 -8.61 -5.80 -13.77
C LEU A 46 -7.30 -6.53 -13.44
N ALA A 47 -6.19 -5.82 -13.20
CA ALA A 47 -4.92 -6.46 -12.83
C ALA A 47 -5.02 -7.08 -11.43
N ALA A 48 -5.60 -6.37 -10.46
CA ALA A 48 -5.89 -6.90 -9.12
C ALA A 48 -6.86 -8.08 -9.15
N LEU A 49 -7.94 -7.96 -9.92
CA LEU A 49 -8.92 -9.04 -10.07
C LEU A 49 -8.25 -10.31 -10.63
N LYS A 50 -7.38 -10.13 -11.62
CA LYS A 50 -6.61 -11.21 -12.21
C LYS A 50 -5.67 -11.88 -11.22
N LEU A 51 -5.04 -11.11 -10.33
CA LEU A 51 -4.23 -11.64 -9.24
C LEU A 51 -5.09 -12.49 -8.28
N LEU A 52 -6.26 -11.98 -7.86
CA LEU A 52 -7.20 -12.72 -7.01
C LEU A 52 -7.64 -14.06 -7.62
N TYR A 53 -7.83 -14.14 -8.94
CA TYR A 53 -8.20 -15.39 -9.60
C TYR A 53 -7.04 -16.36 -9.80
N ARG A 54 -5.85 -15.86 -10.18
CA ARG A 54 -4.70 -16.71 -10.51
C ARG A 54 -3.93 -17.21 -9.29
N VAL A 55 -3.94 -16.46 -8.19
CA VAL A 55 -3.27 -16.87 -6.95
C VAL A 55 -4.25 -17.71 -6.12
N GLU A 56 -3.83 -18.94 -5.78
CA GLU A 56 -4.66 -19.88 -5.03
C GLU A 56 -5.01 -19.33 -3.64
N LYS A 57 -4.03 -18.74 -2.96
CA LYS A 57 -4.17 -18.20 -1.60
C LYS A 57 -3.60 -16.79 -1.48
N LEU A 58 -4.47 -15.86 -1.09
CA LEU A 58 -4.12 -14.55 -0.56
C LEU A 58 -4.90 -14.37 0.74
N ASP A 59 -4.27 -13.78 1.75
CA ASP A 59 -4.95 -13.34 2.97
C ASP A 59 -5.32 -11.85 2.86
N TYR A 60 -4.47 -11.06 2.18
CA TYR A 60 -4.66 -9.63 1.98
C TYR A 60 -4.38 -9.18 0.56
N LEU A 61 -5.08 -8.13 0.12
CA LEU A 61 -4.83 -7.41 -1.13
C LEU A 61 -4.68 -5.92 -0.83
N VAL A 62 -3.49 -5.37 -1.07
CA VAL A 62 -3.18 -3.96 -0.81
C VAL A 62 -3.35 -3.14 -2.07
N LEU A 63 -4.16 -2.08 -2.02
CA LEU A 63 -4.33 -1.09 -3.08
C LEU A 63 -3.64 0.21 -2.66
N GLU A 64 -2.36 0.35 -2.99
CA GLU A 64 -1.59 1.58 -2.84
C GLU A 64 -1.93 2.49 -4.03
N CYS A 65 -2.61 3.61 -3.75
CA CYS A 65 -3.17 4.50 -4.77
C CYS A 65 -2.97 5.98 -4.44
N LEU A 66 -2.12 6.32 -3.48
CA LEU A 66 -2.01 7.68 -2.96
C LEU A 66 -0.54 8.12 -2.87
N ALA A 67 -0.09 8.87 -3.87
CA ALA A 67 1.12 9.67 -3.82
C ALA A 67 0.87 11.08 -3.22
N GLU A 68 1.95 11.82 -2.94
CA GLU A 68 1.94 13.20 -2.44
C GLU A 68 1.16 14.13 -3.37
N ARG A 69 1.38 13.97 -4.68
CA ARG A 69 0.70 14.75 -5.72
C ARG A 69 -0.81 14.51 -5.69
N THR A 70 -1.23 13.25 -5.66
CA THR A 70 -2.65 12.87 -5.64
C THR A 70 -3.33 13.32 -4.35
N LEU A 71 -2.63 13.27 -3.21
CA LEU A 71 -3.13 13.81 -1.95
C LEU A 71 -3.36 15.32 -2.04
N ALA A 72 -2.41 16.08 -2.60
CA ALA A 72 -2.56 17.52 -2.81
C ALA A 72 -3.74 17.83 -3.76
N ASP A 73 -3.90 17.06 -4.84
CA ASP A 73 -5.05 17.18 -5.76
C ASP A 73 -6.39 16.91 -5.03
N ARG A 74 -6.46 15.87 -4.20
CA ARG A 74 -7.65 15.56 -3.37
C ARG A 74 -7.97 16.69 -2.39
N TYR A 75 -6.96 17.27 -1.76
CA TYR A 75 -7.15 18.43 -0.87
C TYR A 75 -7.74 19.63 -1.62
N GLN A 76 -7.21 19.99 -2.80
CA GLN A 76 -7.73 21.10 -3.60
C GLN A 76 -9.20 20.89 -4.03
N ILE A 77 -9.53 19.67 -4.43
CA ILE A 77 -10.91 19.31 -4.82
C ILE A 77 -11.85 19.40 -3.62
N MET A 78 -11.44 18.88 -2.46
CA MET A 78 -12.21 18.98 -1.22
C MET A 78 -12.47 20.44 -0.81
N MET A 79 -11.45 21.30 -0.87
CA MET A 79 -11.59 22.73 -0.59
C MET A 79 -12.51 23.47 -1.56
N SER A 80 -12.72 22.90 -2.76
CA SER A 80 -13.66 23.40 -3.77
C SER A 80 -15.05 22.75 -3.67
N GLY A 81 -15.32 21.98 -2.61
CA GLY A 81 -16.62 21.32 -2.36
C GLY A 81 -16.78 19.94 -3.00
N GLY A 82 -15.71 19.36 -3.55
CA GLY A 82 -15.69 17.99 -4.08
C GLY A 82 -15.33 16.93 -3.04
N ALA A 83 -15.20 15.68 -3.49
CA ALA A 83 -14.81 14.55 -2.63
C ALA A 83 -13.31 14.59 -2.27
N GLY A 84 -13.00 14.47 -0.96
CA GLY A 84 -11.63 14.41 -0.45
C GLY A 84 -10.95 13.05 -0.53
N PHE A 85 -11.68 12.00 -0.92
CA PHE A 85 -11.17 10.66 -1.19
C PHE A 85 -11.04 10.39 -2.70
N ASP A 86 -10.43 9.26 -3.06
CA ASP A 86 -10.35 8.82 -4.46
C ASP A 86 -11.71 8.27 -4.94
N PRO A 87 -12.40 8.93 -5.89
CA PRO A 87 -13.70 8.47 -6.38
C PRO A 87 -13.64 7.09 -7.05
N ARG A 88 -12.47 6.66 -7.54
CA ARG A 88 -12.29 5.34 -8.15
C ARG A 88 -12.45 4.20 -7.15
N VAL A 89 -12.44 4.46 -5.84
CA VAL A 89 -12.72 3.43 -4.83
C VAL A 89 -14.00 2.64 -5.14
N THR A 90 -15.02 3.31 -5.72
CA THR A 90 -16.26 2.66 -6.14
C THR A 90 -16.07 1.66 -7.28
N GLU A 91 -15.27 2.01 -8.30
CA GLU A 91 -14.88 1.14 -9.42
C GLU A 91 -14.14 -0.09 -8.90
N TRP A 92 -13.12 0.13 -8.06
CA TRP A 92 -12.30 -0.93 -7.47
C TRP A 92 -13.15 -1.89 -6.62
N MET A 93 -13.97 -1.36 -5.70
CA MET A 93 -14.80 -2.18 -4.84
C MET A 93 -15.88 -2.94 -5.59
N THR A 94 -16.49 -2.33 -6.61
CA THR A 94 -17.51 -3.01 -7.44
C THR A 94 -16.94 -4.28 -8.08
N LEU A 95 -15.69 -4.21 -8.50
CA LEU A 95 -15.01 -5.33 -9.15
C LEU A 95 -14.46 -6.36 -8.15
N LEU A 96 -13.84 -5.91 -7.06
CA LEU A 96 -13.04 -6.76 -6.19
C LEU A 96 -13.82 -7.35 -5.01
N LEU A 97 -14.82 -6.65 -4.46
CA LEU A 97 -15.53 -7.12 -3.26
C LEU A 97 -16.16 -8.51 -3.41
N PRO A 98 -16.85 -8.86 -4.52
CA PRO A 98 -17.48 -10.17 -4.65
C PRO A 98 -16.48 -11.32 -4.47
N VAL A 99 -15.33 -11.24 -5.16
CA VAL A 99 -14.28 -12.27 -5.12
C VAL A 99 -13.51 -12.23 -3.81
N SER A 100 -13.25 -11.04 -3.28
CA SER A 100 -12.49 -10.88 -2.03
C SER A 100 -13.26 -11.45 -0.84
N VAL A 101 -14.57 -11.19 -0.76
CA VAL A 101 -15.44 -11.77 0.28
C VAL A 101 -15.55 -13.28 0.12
N GLU A 102 -15.77 -13.78 -1.10
CA GLU A 102 -15.82 -15.23 -1.37
C GLU A 102 -14.55 -15.96 -0.93
N LYS A 103 -13.39 -15.35 -1.19
CA LYS A 103 -12.08 -15.92 -0.85
C LYS A 103 -11.59 -15.61 0.56
N GLY A 104 -12.30 -14.76 1.32
CA GLY A 104 -11.86 -14.29 2.63
C GLY A 104 -10.60 -13.42 2.59
N VAL A 105 -10.40 -12.66 1.49
CA VAL A 105 -9.27 -11.73 1.32
C VAL A 105 -9.66 -10.36 1.87
N CYS A 106 -8.87 -9.83 2.80
CA CYS A 106 -9.06 -8.47 3.31
C CYS A 106 -8.39 -7.45 2.37
N ILE A 107 -9.12 -6.41 1.97
CA ILE A 107 -8.57 -5.32 1.16
C ILE A 107 -8.08 -4.19 2.06
N ILE A 108 -6.85 -3.70 1.84
CA ILE A 108 -6.30 -2.54 2.54
C ILE A 108 -5.97 -1.46 1.51
N THR A 109 -6.43 -0.22 1.70
CA THR A 109 -6.18 0.86 0.73
C THR A 109 -6.05 2.23 1.36
N ASN A 110 -5.19 3.07 0.78
CA ASN A 110 -5.03 4.48 1.14
C ASN A 110 -5.89 5.44 0.27
N MET A 111 -6.85 4.92 -0.51
CA MET A 111 -7.80 5.73 -1.29
C MET A 111 -8.68 6.67 -0.45
N GLY A 112 -8.67 6.55 0.89
CA GLY A 112 -9.36 7.49 1.77
C GLY A 112 -8.80 8.91 1.70
N ALA A 113 -7.51 9.07 1.39
CA ALA A 113 -6.85 10.35 1.20
C ALA A 113 -7.22 11.40 2.29
N MET A 114 -7.88 12.50 1.92
CA MET A 114 -8.29 13.56 2.84
C MET A 114 -9.64 13.29 3.53
N ASP A 115 -10.45 12.38 2.98
CA ASP A 115 -11.77 12.03 3.49
C ASP A 115 -12.00 10.50 3.61
N PRO A 116 -11.29 9.81 4.52
CA PRO A 116 -11.47 8.36 4.70
C PRO A 116 -12.88 7.92 5.09
N PHE A 117 -13.66 8.76 5.77
CA PHE A 117 -15.05 8.45 6.12
C PHE A 117 -15.98 8.54 4.90
N GLY A 118 -15.76 9.52 4.02
CA GLY A 118 -16.43 9.56 2.72
C GLY A 118 -16.13 8.32 1.88
N ALA A 119 -14.89 7.86 1.89
CA ALA A 119 -14.50 6.60 1.22
C ALA A 119 -15.20 5.39 1.86
N GLN A 120 -15.21 5.28 3.20
CA GLN A 120 -15.92 4.21 3.91
C GLN A 120 -17.39 4.14 3.50
N LYS A 121 -18.08 5.28 3.48
CA LYS A 121 -19.47 5.35 3.04
C LYS A 121 -19.63 4.87 1.59
N ALA A 122 -18.77 5.33 0.67
CA ALA A 122 -18.82 4.90 -0.71
C ALA A 122 -18.59 3.38 -0.89
N ILE A 123 -17.68 2.79 -0.11
CA ILE A 123 -17.43 1.35 -0.08
C ILE A 123 -18.69 0.60 0.42
N LEU A 124 -19.29 1.06 1.51
CA LEU A 124 -20.51 0.47 2.07
C LEU A 124 -21.70 0.59 1.11
N ASP A 125 -21.84 1.70 0.40
CA ASP A 125 -22.88 1.89 -0.61
C ASP A 125 -22.72 0.89 -1.77
N VAL A 126 -21.49 0.64 -2.22
CA VAL A 126 -21.19 -0.40 -3.22
C VAL A 126 -21.51 -1.79 -2.66
N ALA A 127 -21.08 -2.12 -1.45
CA ALA A 127 -21.36 -3.42 -0.82
C ALA A 127 -22.86 -3.68 -0.69
N ASN A 128 -23.63 -2.68 -0.26
CA ASN A 128 -25.10 -2.74 -0.19
C ASN A 128 -25.71 -3.01 -1.58
N SER A 129 -25.21 -2.36 -2.63
CA SER A 129 -25.69 -2.58 -4.00
C SER A 129 -25.40 -4.00 -4.53
N LEU A 130 -24.35 -4.63 -4.02
CA LEU A 130 -23.94 -6.00 -4.33
C LEU A 130 -24.57 -7.03 -3.36
N ALA A 131 -25.38 -6.59 -2.39
CA ALA A 131 -25.95 -7.41 -1.33
C ALA A 131 -24.88 -8.19 -0.51
N LEU A 132 -23.72 -7.56 -0.29
CA LEU A 132 -22.64 -8.07 0.55
C LEU A 132 -22.70 -7.46 1.95
N ASP A 133 -22.66 -8.30 2.98
CA ASP A 133 -22.52 -7.87 4.38
C ASP A 133 -21.04 -7.81 4.73
N ILE A 134 -20.50 -6.59 4.89
CA ILE A 134 -19.07 -6.37 5.12
C ILE A 134 -18.83 -5.39 6.26
N ILE A 135 -17.64 -5.50 6.86
CA ILE A 135 -17.11 -4.55 7.83
C ILE A 135 -16.03 -3.71 7.13
N VAL A 136 -16.17 -2.38 7.20
CA VAL A 136 -15.19 -1.42 6.68
C VAL A 136 -14.63 -0.61 7.84
N SER A 137 -13.34 -0.76 8.12
CA SER A 137 -12.61 0.03 9.14
C SER A 137 -11.91 1.22 8.51
N VAL A 138 -11.76 2.29 9.29
CA VAL A 138 -11.15 3.54 8.85
C VAL A 138 -9.92 3.84 9.70
N VAL A 139 -8.79 4.12 9.06
CA VAL A 139 -7.61 4.71 9.68
C VAL A 139 -7.50 6.16 9.25
N LYS A 140 -7.53 7.10 10.21
CA LYS A 140 -7.43 8.53 9.91
C LYS A 140 -6.64 9.24 11.01
N GLU A 141 -5.75 10.15 10.62
CA GLU A 141 -5.15 11.10 11.56
C GLU A 141 -6.21 12.10 12.06
N ILE A 142 -6.33 12.24 13.38
CA ILE A 142 -7.21 13.22 14.03
C ILE A 142 -6.33 14.22 14.77
N PRO A 143 -6.33 15.51 14.38
CA PRO A 143 -5.55 16.52 15.08
C PRO A 143 -6.06 16.67 16.51
N LEU A 144 -5.23 16.38 17.51
CA LEU A 144 -5.56 16.70 18.90
C LEU A 144 -5.65 18.23 19.03
N SER A 145 -6.84 18.73 19.40
CA SER A 145 -6.94 20.10 19.90
C SER A 145 -6.27 20.13 21.27
N LYS A 146 -5.34 21.06 21.50
CA LYS A 146 -4.79 21.26 22.84
C LYS A 146 -5.96 21.70 23.74
N SER A 147 -6.37 20.80 24.62
CA SER A 147 -7.37 20.90 25.69
C SER A 147 -7.92 22.31 26.00
N GLY A 148 -9.25 22.48 25.93
CA GLY A 148 -9.92 23.54 26.71
C GLY A 148 -11.29 24.02 26.26
N THR A 149 -11.67 23.85 24.99
CA THR A 149 -12.97 24.32 24.49
C THR A 149 -13.74 23.16 23.87
N SER A 150 -14.70 22.66 24.64
CA SER A 150 -15.72 21.70 24.21
C SER A 150 -16.61 22.33 23.13
N GLY A 151 -16.39 21.95 21.88
CA GLY A 151 -17.23 22.23 20.73
C GLY A 151 -16.96 21.22 19.61
N PRO A 152 -17.95 20.88 18.76
CA PRO A 152 -17.80 19.91 17.69
C PRO A 152 -17.10 20.55 16.48
N ASP A 153 -15.78 20.74 16.57
CA ASP A 153 -15.00 21.40 15.50
C ASP A 153 -14.17 20.39 14.70
N GLU A 154 -14.86 19.51 13.95
CA GLU A 154 -14.28 18.87 12.75
C GLU A 154 -13.78 19.93 11.74
N GLU A 155 -14.34 21.15 11.79
CA GLU A 155 -13.92 22.33 11.03
C GLU A 155 -12.46 22.76 11.29
N SER A 156 -11.87 22.40 12.44
CA SER A 156 -10.52 22.84 12.80
C SER A 156 -9.40 22.12 12.03
N SER A 157 -9.66 20.89 11.57
CA SER A 157 -8.73 20.12 10.72
C SER A 157 -8.67 20.69 9.30
N ILE A 158 -9.82 21.14 8.79
CA ILE A 158 -9.94 21.86 7.51
C ILE A 158 -9.24 23.22 7.60
N LYS A 159 -9.34 23.92 8.75
CA LYS A 159 -8.60 25.17 9.02
C LYS A 159 -7.08 24.97 9.22
N LYS A 160 -6.61 23.75 9.52
CA LYS A 160 -5.18 23.39 9.52
C LYS A 160 -4.62 23.09 8.13
N GLY A 161 -5.36 23.37 7.05
CA GLY A 161 -4.75 23.48 5.72
C GLY A 161 -4.29 22.16 5.09
N GLY A 162 -4.97 21.04 5.36
CA GLY A 162 -4.76 19.78 4.66
C GLY A 162 -3.49 19.02 5.02
N VAL A 163 -2.98 19.18 6.24
CA VAL A 163 -1.81 18.42 6.73
C VAL A 163 -2.10 16.92 6.68
N SER A 164 -1.09 16.14 6.28
CA SER A 164 -1.17 14.69 6.30
C SER A 164 0.15 14.08 6.75
N THR A 165 0.09 13.19 7.74
CA THR A 165 1.26 12.49 8.28
C THR A 165 1.42 11.11 7.66
N TYR A 166 2.66 10.69 7.37
CA TYR A 166 2.98 9.30 7.04
C TYR A 166 2.89 8.46 8.30
N LEU A 167 1.70 7.93 8.58
CA LEU A 167 1.47 7.00 9.68
C LEU A 167 2.15 5.65 9.41
N GLY A 168 2.55 4.96 10.47
CA GLY A 168 3.06 3.59 10.40
C GLY A 168 1.94 2.54 10.36
N ALA A 169 2.33 1.28 10.57
CA ALA A 169 1.48 0.11 10.48
C ALA A 169 0.56 -0.10 11.70
N ALA A 170 0.88 0.52 12.85
CA ALA A 170 0.17 0.28 14.11
C ALA A 170 -1.36 0.52 14.06
N PRO A 171 -1.88 1.59 13.45
CA PRO A 171 -3.33 1.79 13.34
C PRO A 171 -4.04 0.72 12.48
N ILE A 172 -3.34 0.14 11.51
CA ILE A 172 -3.86 -0.97 10.68
C ILE A 172 -3.98 -2.22 11.55
N VAL A 173 -2.94 -2.54 12.34
CA VAL A 173 -2.95 -3.66 13.29
C VAL A 173 -4.11 -3.53 14.29
N GLN A 174 -4.33 -2.34 14.84
CA GLN A 174 -5.45 -2.08 15.74
C GLN A 174 -6.81 -2.33 15.09
N CYS A 175 -7.00 -1.89 13.83
CA CYS A 175 -8.23 -2.18 13.09
C CYS A 175 -8.46 -3.69 12.93
N LEU A 176 -7.40 -4.42 12.58
CA LEU A 176 -7.46 -5.87 12.42
C LEU A 176 -7.79 -6.57 13.74
N GLU A 177 -7.16 -6.18 14.85
CA GLU A 177 -7.38 -6.76 16.18
C GLU A 177 -8.78 -6.51 16.74
N LYS A 178 -9.33 -5.31 16.51
CA LYS A 178 -10.64 -4.93 17.07
C LYS A 178 -11.83 -5.41 16.23
N TYR A 179 -11.69 -5.46 14.90
CA TYR A 179 -12.86 -5.54 14.01
C TYR A 179 -12.82 -6.66 12.97
N GLU A 180 -11.66 -7.30 12.73
CA GLU A 180 -11.49 -8.28 11.64
C GLU A 180 -12.18 -7.85 10.32
N PRO A 181 -11.86 -6.64 9.80
CA PRO A 181 -12.61 -6.03 8.71
C PRO A 181 -12.37 -6.72 7.37
N HIS A 182 -13.34 -6.58 6.47
CA HIS A 182 -13.21 -7.00 5.07
C HIS A 182 -12.44 -5.95 4.25
N VAL A 183 -12.59 -4.67 4.63
CA VAL A 183 -11.87 -3.56 4.01
C VAL A 183 -11.33 -2.63 5.09
N ILE A 184 -10.06 -2.24 4.97
CA ILE A 184 -9.46 -1.14 5.72
C ILE A 184 -9.19 -0.01 4.73
N VAL A 185 -9.80 1.16 4.96
CA VAL A 185 -9.51 2.37 4.21
C VAL A 185 -8.78 3.38 5.08
N THR A 186 -7.64 3.86 4.60
CA THR A 186 -6.76 4.75 5.36
C THR A 186 -6.70 6.13 4.71
N SER A 187 -6.33 7.14 5.49
CA SER A 187 -5.67 8.35 4.98
C SER A 187 -4.23 8.03 4.55
N ARG A 188 -3.32 9.01 4.55
CA ARG A 188 -1.90 8.70 4.35
C ARG A 188 -1.37 7.79 5.47
N VAL A 189 -0.71 6.74 5.02
CA VAL A 189 0.20 5.86 5.75
C VAL A 189 1.45 5.72 4.87
N ALA A 190 2.57 5.28 5.43
CA ALA A 190 3.70 4.89 4.60
C ALA A 190 3.35 3.67 3.74
N ASP A 191 3.93 3.60 2.56
CA ASP A 191 3.50 2.67 1.51
C ASP A 191 3.79 1.22 1.95
N ALA A 192 5.04 0.95 2.36
CA ALA A 192 5.42 -0.30 3.02
C ALA A 192 4.60 -0.64 4.28
N ALA A 193 4.07 0.36 5.00
CA ALA A 193 3.28 0.13 6.23
C ALA A 193 1.91 -0.50 5.94
N LEU A 194 1.34 -0.26 4.74
CA LEU A 194 0.11 -0.93 4.28
C LEU A 194 0.29 -2.46 4.25
N PHE A 195 1.49 -2.91 3.88
CA PHE A 195 1.85 -4.32 3.82
C PHE A 195 2.34 -4.84 5.17
N LEU A 196 3.10 -4.04 5.94
CA LEU A 196 3.62 -4.45 7.24
C LEU A 196 2.51 -4.70 8.28
N GLY A 197 1.45 -3.89 8.28
CA GLY A 197 0.31 -4.03 9.20
C GLY A 197 -0.26 -5.45 9.29
N PRO A 198 -0.74 -6.06 8.18
CA PRO A 198 -1.23 -7.43 8.20
C PRO A 198 -0.15 -8.46 8.57
N MET A 199 1.13 -8.22 8.26
CA MET A 199 2.21 -9.13 8.69
C MET A 199 2.36 -9.14 10.21
N VAL A 200 2.43 -7.96 10.83
CA VAL A 200 2.51 -7.80 12.29
C VAL A 200 1.29 -8.45 12.96
N TYR A 201 0.10 -8.21 12.43
CA TYR A 201 -1.14 -8.78 12.96
C TYR A 201 -1.16 -10.32 12.91
N GLU A 202 -0.96 -10.90 11.73
CA GLU A 202 -1.13 -12.34 11.50
C GLU A 202 0.00 -13.18 12.11
N LEU A 203 1.22 -12.68 12.02
CA LEU A 203 2.40 -13.40 12.50
C LEU A 203 2.60 -13.17 14.01
N GLY A 204 1.90 -12.20 14.61
CA GLY A 204 1.98 -11.96 16.04
C GLY A 204 3.31 -11.32 16.46
N TRP A 205 3.92 -10.52 15.57
CA TRP A 205 5.13 -9.75 15.91
C TRP A 205 4.80 -8.60 16.86
N ASN A 206 5.71 -8.29 17.76
CA ASN A 206 5.63 -7.11 18.60
C ASN A 206 6.52 -5.98 18.04
N TRP A 207 6.32 -4.76 18.51
CA TRP A 207 7.01 -3.57 17.98
C TRP A 207 8.48 -3.45 18.36
N ASN A 208 8.98 -4.38 19.19
CA ASN A 208 10.38 -4.56 19.51
C ASN A 208 11.01 -5.78 18.84
N ASP A 209 10.28 -6.51 17.99
CA ASP A 209 10.81 -7.61 17.18
C ASP A 209 11.52 -7.06 15.93
N PHE A 210 12.55 -6.25 16.16
CA PHE A 210 13.15 -5.40 15.12
C PHE A 210 13.71 -6.16 13.92
N GLU A 211 14.18 -7.40 14.10
CA GLU A 211 14.61 -8.27 13.00
C GLU A 211 13.44 -8.63 12.09
N GLN A 212 12.31 -9.03 12.66
CA GLN A 212 11.10 -9.36 11.92
C GLN A 212 10.49 -8.12 11.26
N LEU A 213 10.46 -6.98 11.97
CA LEU A 213 9.98 -5.72 11.44
C LEU A 213 10.84 -5.26 10.25
N ALA A 214 12.16 -5.43 10.30
CA ALA A 214 13.04 -5.09 9.19
C ALA A 214 12.78 -5.95 7.95
N GLN A 215 12.56 -7.26 8.11
CA GLN A 215 12.17 -8.14 7.01
C GLN A 215 10.77 -7.78 6.47
N GLY A 216 9.79 -7.55 7.35
CA GLY A 216 8.44 -7.17 6.94
C GLY A 216 8.41 -5.85 6.19
N CYS A 217 9.19 -4.87 6.63
CA CYS A 217 9.34 -3.59 5.94
C CYS A 217 10.00 -3.75 4.57
N LEU A 218 11.03 -4.60 4.46
CA LEU A 218 11.62 -4.97 3.17
C LEU A 218 10.59 -5.63 2.24
N ALA A 219 9.77 -6.55 2.75
CA ALA A 219 8.71 -7.17 1.97
C ALA A 219 7.68 -6.13 1.48
N GLY A 220 7.30 -5.17 2.33
CA GLY A 220 6.44 -4.05 1.95
C GLY A 220 7.04 -3.19 0.83
N HIS A 221 8.30 -2.76 1.00
CA HIS A 221 9.07 -2.00 0.00
C HIS A 221 9.18 -2.71 -1.36
N LEU A 222 9.28 -4.04 -1.34
CA LEU A 222 9.35 -4.82 -2.58
C LEU A 222 7.97 -5.02 -3.24
N LEU A 223 6.87 -4.95 -2.49
CA LEU A 223 5.52 -5.14 -3.00
C LEU A 223 4.85 -3.84 -3.46
N GLU A 224 5.24 -2.68 -2.92
CA GLU A 224 4.78 -1.38 -3.42
C GLU A 224 5.23 -1.13 -4.86
N CYS A 225 4.69 -0.08 -5.49
CA CYS A 225 4.92 0.25 -6.91
C CYS A 225 4.49 -0.82 -7.93
N GLY A 226 3.83 -1.90 -7.48
CA GLY A 226 3.12 -2.86 -8.31
C GLY A 226 4.04 -3.62 -9.27
N CYS A 227 3.84 -3.44 -10.58
CA CYS A 227 4.50 -4.26 -11.59
C CYS A 227 6.02 -4.05 -11.69
N GLN A 228 6.61 -3.05 -11.03
CA GLN A 228 8.06 -2.80 -11.07
C GLN A 228 8.86 -4.04 -10.62
N LEU A 229 8.47 -4.66 -9.51
CA LEU A 229 9.08 -5.91 -9.02
C LEU A 229 9.03 -7.04 -10.06
N THR A 230 7.99 -7.05 -10.89
CA THR A 230 7.75 -8.04 -11.94
C THR A 230 8.21 -7.60 -13.34
N GLY A 231 9.07 -6.58 -13.41
CA GLY A 231 9.72 -6.14 -14.64
C GLY A 231 8.94 -5.14 -15.48
N GLY A 232 7.89 -4.53 -14.93
CA GLY A 232 7.06 -3.52 -15.62
C GLY A 232 7.83 -2.28 -16.08
N TYR A 233 8.89 -1.90 -15.35
CA TYR A 233 9.80 -0.81 -15.72
C TYR A 233 11.20 -1.28 -16.12
N PHE A 234 11.42 -2.59 -16.10
CA PHE A 234 12.74 -3.18 -16.32
C PHE A 234 13.09 -3.27 -17.81
N MET A 235 12.10 -3.43 -18.70
CA MET A 235 12.32 -3.73 -20.11
C MET A 235 13.16 -2.65 -20.82
N HIS A 236 14.24 -3.06 -21.47
CA HIS A 236 15.06 -2.19 -22.30
C HIS A 236 15.36 -2.85 -23.67
N PRO A 237 14.69 -2.42 -24.75
CA PRO A 237 14.95 -2.91 -26.10
C PRO A 237 16.41 -2.71 -26.51
N GLY A 238 17.08 -3.82 -26.84
CA GLY A 238 18.49 -3.81 -27.26
C GLY A 238 19.50 -3.99 -26.12
N ASP A 239 19.05 -4.20 -24.88
CA ASP A 239 19.87 -4.75 -23.80
C ASP A 239 19.55 -6.23 -23.65
N GLU A 240 20.54 -7.09 -23.84
CA GLU A 240 20.38 -8.56 -23.81
C GLU A 240 19.82 -9.07 -22.47
N TYR A 241 20.16 -8.40 -21.37
CA TYR A 241 19.77 -8.80 -20.01
C TYR A 241 18.43 -8.20 -19.57
N ARG A 242 17.90 -7.24 -20.32
CA ARG A 242 16.65 -6.53 -20.02
C ARG A 242 15.61 -6.68 -21.13
N ASN A 243 15.80 -7.63 -22.03
CA ASN A 243 14.90 -7.84 -23.15
C ASN A 243 13.68 -8.68 -22.72
N LEU A 244 12.52 -8.04 -22.56
CA LEU A 244 11.24 -8.71 -22.34
C LEU A 244 10.40 -8.64 -23.62
N SER A 245 9.83 -9.78 -24.02
CA SER A 245 8.92 -9.80 -25.18
C SER A 245 7.67 -8.99 -24.89
N PHE A 246 7.04 -8.45 -25.93
CA PHE A 246 5.85 -7.63 -25.78
C PHE A 246 4.67 -8.44 -25.20
N GLU A 247 4.54 -9.72 -25.57
CA GLU A 247 3.52 -10.62 -25.02
C GLU A 247 3.66 -10.77 -23.49
N ARG A 248 4.91 -10.82 -22.99
CA ARG A 248 5.17 -10.85 -21.55
C ARG A 248 4.79 -9.54 -20.87
N LEU A 249 4.86 -8.40 -21.56
CA LEU A 249 4.47 -7.10 -20.99
C LEU A 249 2.95 -6.92 -20.98
N LEU A 250 2.24 -7.42 -21.99
CA LEU A 250 0.78 -7.36 -22.05
C LEU A 250 0.08 -8.14 -20.92
N ASP A 251 0.71 -9.21 -20.43
CA ASP A 251 0.21 -10.03 -19.32
C ASP A 251 1.09 -9.89 -18.05
N LEU A 252 1.56 -8.67 -17.76
CA LEU A 252 2.25 -8.40 -16.49
C LEU A 252 1.37 -8.77 -15.29
N SER A 253 1.98 -9.42 -14.31
CA SER A 253 1.35 -9.73 -13.02
C SER A 253 1.72 -8.66 -12.02
N LEU A 254 0.76 -8.22 -11.22
CA LEU A 254 1.11 -7.62 -9.95
C LEU A 254 1.76 -8.67 -9.03
N PRO A 255 2.69 -8.28 -8.14
CA PRO A 255 3.38 -9.23 -7.28
C PRO A 255 2.53 -9.62 -6.06
N TYR A 256 2.90 -10.74 -5.44
CA TYR A 256 2.49 -11.09 -4.09
C TYR A 256 3.67 -11.69 -3.33
N ALA A 257 3.56 -11.79 -2.01
CA ALA A 257 4.58 -12.42 -1.19
C ALA A 257 3.97 -13.39 -0.17
N GLU A 258 4.72 -14.43 0.13
CA GLU A 258 4.57 -15.27 1.30
C GLU A 258 5.58 -14.80 2.36
N ILE A 259 5.09 -14.42 3.54
CA ILE A 259 5.91 -13.99 4.67
C ILE A 259 5.70 -14.96 5.83
N ARG A 260 6.80 -15.52 6.34
CA ARG A 260 6.81 -16.44 7.48
C ARG A 260 7.00 -15.70 8.79
N PHE A 261 6.56 -16.30 9.89
CA PHE A 261 6.77 -15.77 11.25
C PHE A 261 8.22 -15.43 11.59
N ASP A 262 9.18 -16.20 11.08
CA ASP A 262 10.61 -15.95 11.33
C ASP A 262 11.17 -14.78 10.51
N GLY A 263 10.35 -14.14 9.67
CA GLY A 263 10.76 -13.07 8.76
C GLY A 263 11.20 -13.57 7.38
N GLY A 264 11.10 -14.87 7.08
CA GLY A 264 11.42 -15.38 5.74
C GLY A 264 10.45 -14.85 4.68
N ILE A 265 10.99 -14.28 3.60
CA ILE A 265 10.22 -13.67 2.51
C ILE A 265 10.39 -14.49 1.22
N CYS A 266 9.27 -14.86 0.60
CA CYS A 266 9.24 -15.38 -0.77
C CYS A 266 8.36 -14.46 -1.62
N LEU A 267 8.99 -13.71 -2.53
CA LEU A 267 8.28 -12.89 -3.52
C LEU A 267 7.83 -13.79 -4.67
N ALA A 268 6.70 -13.46 -5.27
CA ALA A 268 6.12 -14.24 -6.34
C ALA A 268 5.32 -13.39 -7.33
N LYS A 269 5.19 -13.91 -8.55
CA LYS A 269 4.20 -13.45 -9.53
C LYS A 269 3.19 -14.57 -9.82
N ALA A 270 2.04 -14.23 -10.37
CA ALA A 270 1.03 -15.23 -10.70
C ALA A 270 1.57 -16.26 -11.71
N ASP A 271 1.28 -17.54 -11.48
CA ASP A 271 1.66 -18.61 -12.41
C ASP A 271 1.02 -18.38 -13.79
N GLY A 272 1.77 -18.69 -14.84
CA GLY A 272 1.37 -18.46 -16.24
C GLY A 272 1.24 -16.99 -16.63
N SER A 273 1.62 -16.03 -15.79
CA SER A 273 1.68 -14.62 -16.17
C SER A 273 2.92 -14.26 -16.98
N GLY A 274 2.86 -13.14 -17.67
CA GLY A 274 4.01 -12.43 -18.19
C GLY A 274 4.84 -11.75 -17.08
N GLY A 275 5.64 -10.77 -17.47
CA GLY A 275 6.66 -10.14 -16.63
C GLY A 275 7.90 -11.01 -16.39
N ALA A 276 8.81 -10.52 -15.56
CA ALA A 276 10.01 -11.21 -15.07
C ALA A 276 10.16 -10.98 -13.57
N LEU A 277 10.50 -12.04 -12.84
CA LEU A 277 10.80 -11.96 -11.42
C LEU A 277 12.15 -12.65 -11.19
N ASP A 278 13.20 -11.85 -11.11
CA ASP A 278 14.56 -12.32 -10.91
C ASP A 278 15.36 -11.32 -10.07
N SER A 279 16.62 -11.66 -9.75
CA SER A 279 17.46 -10.80 -8.93
C SER A 279 17.62 -9.39 -9.49
N SER A 280 17.53 -9.19 -10.80
CA SER A 280 17.68 -7.87 -11.44
C SER A 280 16.44 -7.01 -11.23
N THR A 281 15.24 -7.56 -11.46
CA THR A 281 13.98 -6.81 -11.21
C THR A 281 13.78 -6.55 -9.72
N CYS A 282 14.13 -7.51 -8.86
CA CYS A 282 14.10 -7.32 -7.42
C CYS A 282 15.12 -6.28 -6.94
N THR A 283 16.32 -6.23 -7.52
CA THR A 283 17.33 -5.21 -7.18
C THR A 283 16.91 -3.82 -7.67
N GLU A 284 16.27 -3.72 -8.84
CA GLU A 284 15.71 -2.45 -9.34
C GLU A 284 14.66 -1.90 -8.36
N GLN A 285 13.75 -2.75 -7.86
CA GLN A 285 12.78 -2.35 -6.84
C GLN A 285 13.44 -2.03 -5.49
N LEU A 286 14.41 -2.84 -5.05
CA LEU A 286 15.12 -2.64 -3.78
C LEU A 286 15.79 -1.25 -3.68
N LEU A 287 16.30 -0.74 -4.80
CA LEU A 287 17.01 0.54 -4.87
C LEU A 287 16.07 1.72 -5.15
N TYR A 288 14.81 1.47 -5.48
CA TYR A 288 13.84 2.51 -5.82
C TYR A 288 13.55 3.41 -4.62
N GLU A 289 13.67 4.73 -4.80
CA GLU A 289 13.41 5.76 -3.77
C GLU A 289 14.19 5.59 -2.44
N VAL A 290 15.27 4.80 -2.44
CA VAL A 290 16.14 4.65 -1.28
C VAL A 290 17.27 5.68 -1.33
N GLY A 291 17.34 6.52 -0.29
CA GLY A 291 18.43 7.48 -0.09
C GLY A 291 19.72 6.83 0.44
N ASP A 292 19.71 6.39 1.69
CA ASP A 292 20.83 5.69 2.34
C ASP A 292 20.45 4.21 2.59
N PRO A 293 21.03 3.25 1.85
CA PRO A 293 20.74 1.83 2.04
C PRO A 293 21.12 1.26 3.41
N SER A 294 21.97 1.95 4.20
CA SER A 294 22.31 1.54 5.56
C SER A 294 21.31 2.02 6.62
N ALA A 295 20.44 2.96 6.22
CA ALA A 295 19.53 3.70 7.09
C ALA A 295 18.29 4.14 6.31
N TYR A 296 17.58 3.19 5.69
CA TYR A 296 16.30 3.50 5.03
C TYR A 296 15.23 3.70 6.12
N ILE A 297 14.76 4.94 6.23
CA ILE A 297 13.90 5.40 7.34
C ILE A 297 12.43 5.13 6.98
N THR A 298 11.75 4.38 7.83
CA THR A 298 10.28 4.24 7.80
C THR A 298 9.68 4.60 9.15
N PRO A 299 8.35 4.82 9.25
CA PRO A 299 7.69 5.13 10.52
C PRO A 299 7.86 4.03 11.58
N ASP A 300 7.95 2.76 11.17
CA ASP A 300 7.89 1.61 12.06
C ASP A 300 9.28 1.09 12.45
N VAL A 301 10.26 1.20 11.55
CA VAL A 301 11.64 0.74 11.75
C VAL A 301 12.59 1.43 10.77
N VAL A 302 13.83 1.72 11.20
CA VAL A 302 14.91 2.11 10.27
C VAL A 302 15.65 0.86 9.83
N ILE A 303 15.71 0.59 8.53
CA ILE A 303 16.24 -0.66 8.01
C ILE A 303 17.57 -0.48 7.27
N ASN A 304 18.47 -1.45 7.44
CA ASN A 304 19.68 -1.61 6.66
C ASN A 304 19.46 -2.71 5.63
N ILE A 305 19.50 -2.35 4.35
CA ILE A 305 19.24 -3.23 3.21
C ILE A 305 20.51 -3.60 2.42
N ARG A 306 21.70 -3.23 2.90
CA ARG A 306 22.98 -3.48 2.20
C ARG A 306 23.31 -4.95 2.02
N ASP A 307 22.80 -5.80 2.90
CA ASP A 307 23.05 -7.24 2.92
C ASP A 307 21.85 -8.03 2.38
N VAL A 308 20.97 -7.41 1.58
CA VAL A 308 19.82 -8.11 0.97
C VAL A 308 20.29 -8.97 -0.20
N PHE A 309 19.84 -10.22 -0.22
CA PHE A 309 20.14 -11.18 -1.27
C PHE A 309 18.87 -11.81 -1.83
N PHE A 310 18.88 -12.05 -3.13
CA PHE A 310 17.79 -12.69 -3.85
C PHE A 310 18.22 -14.06 -4.39
N SER A 311 17.47 -15.11 -4.07
CA SER A 311 17.75 -16.48 -4.51
C SER A 311 16.55 -17.07 -5.27
N PRO A 312 16.62 -17.17 -6.61
CA PRO A 312 15.52 -17.70 -7.41
C PRO A 312 15.15 -19.13 -7.01
N LEU A 313 13.86 -19.39 -6.80
CA LEU A 313 13.33 -20.74 -6.56
C LEU A 313 12.71 -21.33 -7.83
N SER A 314 12.15 -20.47 -8.68
CA SER A 314 11.54 -20.80 -9.97
C SER A 314 11.45 -19.53 -10.81
N ASN A 315 10.85 -19.62 -12.00
CA ASN A 315 10.58 -18.44 -12.84
C ASN A 315 9.59 -17.44 -12.21
N ASP A 316 8.82 -17.90 -11.22
CA ASP A 316 7.71 -17.14 -10.64
C ASP A 316 7.86 -16.91 -9.13
N LYS A 317 8.97 -17.36 -8.53
CA LYS A 317 9.23 -17.25 -7.08
C LYS A 317 10.71 -17.02 -6.79
N ILE A 318 10.99 -16.10 -5.87
CA ILE A 318 12.34 -15.77 -5.44
C ILE A 318 12.37 -15.53 -3.92
N LEU A 319 13.34 -16.12 -3.25
CA LEU A 319 13.58 -15.84 -1.82
C LEU A 319 14.29 -14.50 -1.68
N CYS A 320 13.91 -13.77 -0.65
CA CYS A 320 14.54 -12.53 -0.24
C CYS A 320 14.89 -12.62 1.25
N ILE A 321 16.14 -12.32 1.60
CA ILE A 321 16.62 -12.27 2.98
C ILE A 321 17.68 -11.19 3.13
N GLY A 322 17.92 -10.75 4.36
CA GLY A 322 19.13 -9.99 4.72
C GLY A 322 18.90 -8.53 5.11
N ALA A 323 17.67 -8.02 5.08
CA ALA A 323 17.36 -6.79 5.81
C ALA A 323 17.60 -6.99 7.31
N LYS A 324 18.15 -5.95 7.94
CA LYS A 324 18.39 -5.90 9.38
C LYS A 324 17.90 -4.57 9.93
N PRO A 325 17.56 -4.47 11.22
CA PRO A 325 17.39 -3.17 11.83
C PRO A 325 18.70 -2.38 11.74
N SER A 326 18.58 -1.08 11.49
CA SER A 326 19.70 -0.15 11.59
C SER A 326 20.03 0.13 13.06
N ASP A 327 21.25 0.58 13.34
CA ASP A 327 21.63 1.09 14.67
C ASP A 327 20.93 2.42 15.01
N ILE A 328 20.29 3.05 14.00
CA ILE A 328 19.49 4.25 14.17
C ILE A 328 18.12 3.87 14.76
N PRO A 329 17.70 4.49 15.87
CA PRO A 329 16.39 4.21 16.45
C PRO A 329 15.26 4.67 15.53
N VAL A 330 14.07 4.09 15.75
CA VAL A 330 12.82 4.52 15.11
C VAL A 330 12.65 6.03 15.26
N PRO A 331 12.23 6.76 14.21
CA PRO A 331 12.17 8.21 14.25
C PRO A 331 11.17 8.72 15.30
N GLU A 332 11.59 9.66 16.15
CA GLU A 332 10.72 10.33 17.13
C GLU A 332 9.65 11.23 16.47
N LYS A 333 9.84 11.54 15.18
CA LYS A 333 8.96 12.43 14.40
C LYS A 333 8.65 11.80 13.07
N LEU A 334 7.38 11.86 12.67
CA LEU A 334 6.92 11.39 11.39
C LEU A 334 6.96 12.49 10.33
N LEU A 335 7.07 12.09 9.07
CA LEU A 335 7.01 12.99 7.93
C LEU A 335 5.59 13.55 7.79
N GLN A 336 5.47 14.87 7.66
CA GLN A 336 4.20 15.57 7.42
C GLN A 336 4.24 16.33 6.10
N LEU A 337 3.17 16.20 5.33
CA LEU A 337 2.94 16.94 4.10
C LEU A 337 2.01 18.12 4.38
N PHE A 338 2.36 19.28 3.82
CA PHE A 338 1.57 20.50 3.90
C PHE A 338 1.27 20.99 2.48
N PRO A 339 0.02 20.93 2.01
CA PRO A 339 -0.32 21.47 0.70
C PRO A 339 -0.25 22.99 0.76
N LYS A 340 0.58 23.58 -0.12
CA LYS A 340 0.79 25.03 -0.18
C LYS A 340 0.59 25.53 -1.60
N GLY A 341 -0.29 26.52 -1.76
CA GLY A 341 -0.54 27.20 -3.05
C GLY A 341 0.57 28.19 -3.42
N CYS A 342 1.83 27.76 -3.40
CA CYS A 342 2.96 28.59 -3.80
C CYS A 342 4.00 27.78 -4.57
N GLY A 343 4.82 28.47 -5.36
CA GLY A 343 5.91 27.86 -6.12
C GLY A 343 5.65 27.87 -7.62
N TRP A 344 6.45 27.11 -8.36
CA TRP A 344 6.41 27.01 -9.81
C TRP A 344 6.04 25.59 -10.21
N LYS A 345 5.15 25.43 -11.20
CA LYS A 345 4.84 24.12 -11.77
C LYS A 345 5.83 23.83 -12.89
N GLY A 346 6.69 22.84 -12.70
CA GLY A 346 7.53 22.29 -13.76
C GLY A 346 6.70 21.36 -14.65
N TRP A 347 7.06 21.30 -15.92
CA TRP A 347 6.61 20.27 -16.84
C TRP A 347 7.84 19.60 -17.43
N GLY A 348 7.75 18.28 -17.63
CA GLY A 348 8.80 17.47 -18.22
C GLY A 348 8.25 16.64 -19.37
N GLU A 349 9.08 16.45 -20.39
CA GLU A 349 8.82 15.53 -21.48
C GLU A 349 9.64 14.26 -21.29
N ILE A 350 9.09 13.13 -21.73
CA ILE A 350 9.85 11.88 -21.84
C ILE A 350 10.59 11.91 -23.17
N SER A 351 11.91 12.13 -23.09
CA SER A 351 12.82 11.99 -24.22
C SER A 351 13.56 10.67 -24.11
N TYR A 352 13.52 9.84 -25.16
CA TYR A 352 14.34 8.63 -25.23
C TYR A 352 15.73 9.00 -25.75
N GLY A 353 16.75 8.98 -24.88
CA GLY A 353 18.16 9.25 -25.23
C GLY A 353 19.09 8.05 -25.00
N GLY A 354 20.20 7.95 -25.73
CA GLY A 354 21.21 6.88 -25.58
C GLY A 354 21.01 5.66 -26.48
N TYR A 355 21.85 4.62 -26.30
CA TYR A 355 21.84 3.41 -27.14
C TYR A 355 20.46 2.74 -27.11
N GLY A 356 19.91 2.39 -28.29
CA GLY A 356 18.60 1.75 -28.42
C GLY A 356 17.39 2.67 -28.28
N CYS A 357 17.58 3.99 -28.11
CA CYS A 357 16.48 4.93 -27.81
C CYS A 357 15.31 4.91 -28.81
N VAL A 358 15.58 4.77 -30.12
CA VAL A 358 14.52 4.67 -31.14
C VAL A 358 13.66 3.43 -30.90
N LYS A 359 14.26 2.28 -30.63
CA LYS A 359 13.53 1.04 -30.32
C LYS A 359 12.69 1.18 -29.05
N ARG A 360 13.19 1.93 -28.05
CA ARG A 360 12.43 2.22 -26.82
C ARG A 360 11.24 3.13 -27.09
N ALA A 361 11.45 4.18 -27.88
CA ALA A 361 10.39 5.09 -28.29
C ALA A 361 9.31 4.35 -29.09
N GLU A 362 9.71 3.48 -30.03
CA GLU A 362 8.80 2.62 -30.80
C GLU A 362 8.01 1.66 -29.91
N ALA A 363 8.68 0.99 -28.95
CA ALA A 363 8.01 0.12 -27.99
C ALA A 363 6.99 0.86 -27.12
N ALA A 364 7.30 2.10 -26.71
CA ALA A 364 6.41 2.91 -25.90
C ALA A 364 5.20 3.50 -26.65
N ILE A 365 5.24 3.59 -27.98
CA ILE A 365 4.06 3.98 -28.79
C ILE A 365 3.03 2.83 -28.83
N PHE A 366 3.49 1.59 -28.65
CA PHE A 366 2.67 0.39 -28.78
C PHE A 366 2.06 -0.11 -27.45
N LEU A 367 2.71 0.20 -26.32
CA LEU A 367 2.20 -0.02 -24.95
C LEU A 367 1.19 1.05 -24.55
#